data_AF-A0A3D5D8Y4-F1
#
_entry.id   AF-A0A3D5D8Y4-F1
#
_cell.length_a   1.000
_cell.length_b   1.000
_cell.length_c   1.000
_cell.angle_alpha   90.00
_cell.angle_beta   90.00
_cell.angle_gamma   90.00
#
_symmetry.space_group_name_H-M   'P 1'
#
loop_
_entity.id
_entity.type
_entity.pdbx_description
1 polymer ?
#
loop_
_entity_poly.entity_id
_entity_poly.type
_entity_poly.pdbx_seq_one_letter_code
_entity_poly.pdbx_strand_id
1 'polypeptide(L)'
;MMENTAPDKATAAPPTVVKVFGVLITAYNALGLCCSPAIVLLFQIPEFAKEFPEGYEKFVFIVVLVSLALVIYGAVAGIGLLMNKPWARFHAVLSAILNISYTVLYIAADIALFSYQWRLEQEGGAIGVAMEGFTYLTLFGFYGLTIFFLSRPNVKEHFGR
;
A
#
# COMPACT_ATOMS: atom_id res chain seq x y z
N MET A 1 6.21 -49.43 -21.74
CA MET A 1 5.26 -48.44 -21.20
C MET A 1 6.08 -47.31 -20.61
N MET A 2 6.11 -46.14 -21.26
CA MET A 2 6.79 -44.97 -20.69
C MET A 2 5.85 -44.35 -19.67
N GLU A 3 6.26 -44.40 -18.40
CA GLU A 3 5.57 -43.80 -17.28
C GLU A 3 5.60 -42.28 -17.44
N ASN A 4 4.44 -41.70 -17.68
CA ASN A 4 4.24 -40.28 -17.86
C ASN A 4 4.33 -39.61 -16.48
N THR A 5 5.54 -39.33 -16.03
CA THR A 5 5.83 -38.60 -14.80
C THR A 5 5.57 -37.11 -15.04
N ALA A 6 4.29 -36.75 -15.17
CA ALA A 6 3.89 -35.38 -14.96
C ALA A 6 4.33 -35.01 -13.54
N PRO A 7 5.15 -33.96 -13.35
CA PRO A 7 5.62 -33.58 -12.03
C PRO A 7 4.40 -33.33 -11.14
N ASP A 8 4.36 -34.04 -10.03
CA ASP A 8 3.33 -33.92 -9.02
C ASP A 8 3.15 -32.44 -8.67
N LYS A 9 1.95 -31.90 -8.92
CA LYS A 9 1.64 -30.46 -8.78
C LYS A 9 2.02 -29.92 -7.40
N ALA A 10 2.14 -30.78 -6.40
CA ALA A 10 2.62 -30.48 -5.05
C ALA A 10 4.08 -29.96 -4.99
N THR A 11 4.89 -30.15 -6.05
CA THR A 11 6.31 -29.77 -6.10
C THR A 11 6.63 -28.60 -7.02
N ALA A 12 5.63 -28.03 -7.69
CA ALA A 12 5.84 -26.85 -8.54
C ALA A 12 6.28 -25.67 -7.67
N ALA A 13 7.49 -25.14 -7.94
CA ALA A 13 8.01 -23.98 -7.23
C ALA A 13 6.97 -22.83 -7.25
N PRO A 14 6.83 -22.08 -6.14
CA PRO A 14 5.88 -20.98 -6.09
C PRO A 14 6.14 -20.02 -7.24
N PRO A 15 5.09 -19.56 -7.97
CA PRO A 15 5.27 -18.61 -9.06
C PRO A 15 6.14 -17.44 -8.58
N THR A 16 7.21 -17.10 -9.32
CA THR A 16 8.19 -16.06 -8.91
C THR A 16 7.52 -14.75 -8.49
N VAL A 17 6.41 -14.43 -9.15
CA VAL A 17 5.56 -13.27 -8.86
C VAL A 17 5.06 -13.23 -7.40
N VAL A 18 4.77 -14.37 -6.78
CA VAL A 18 4.35 -14.47 -5.37
C VAL A 18 5.47 -14.01 -4.45
N LYS A 19 6.71 -14.41 -4.72
CA LYS A 19 7.88 -13.98 -3.94
C LYS A 19 8.15 -12.49 -4.12
N VAL A 20 8.14 -12.01 -5.36
CA VAL A 20 8.38 -10.60 -5.68
C VAL A 20 7.34 -9.71 -4.99
N PHE A 21 6.05 -9.99 -5.16
CA PHE A 21 5.00 -9.21 -4.49
C PHE A 21 5.00 -9.41 -2.97
N GLY A 22 5.31 -10.61 -2.46
CA GLY A 22 5.46 -10.84 -1.03
C GLY A 22 6.52 -9.93 -0.40
N VAL A 23 7.69 -9.79 -1.03
CA VAL A 23 8.76 -8.89 -0.58
C VAL A 23 8.33 -7.44 -0.71
N LEU A 24 7.82 -7.03 -1.88
CA LEU A 24 7.45 -5.63 -2.12
C LEU A 24 6.32 -5.17 -1.20
N ILE A 25 5.28 -5.97 -1.01
CA ILE A 25 4.18 -5.66 -0.09
C ILE A 25 4.71 -5.54 1.33
N THR A 26 5.53 -6.49 1.79
CA THR A 26 6.09 -6.46 3.14
C THR A 26 6.96 -5.22 3.35
N ALA A 27 7.86 -4.92 2.42
CA ALA A 27 8.76 -3.77 2.50
C ALA A 27 8.00 -2.44 2.47
N TYR A 28 7.04 -2.29 1.55
CA TYR A 28 6.25 -1.06 1.42
C TYR A 28 5.43 -0.78 2.67
N ASN A 29 4.79 -1.81 3.22
CA ASN A 29 3.99 -1.67 4.44
C ASN A 29 4.87 -1.48 5.69
N ALA A 30 6.08 -2.05 5.74
CA ALA A 30 7.05 -1.78 6.79
C ALA A 30 7.53 -0.31 6.75
N LEU A 31 7.78 0.24 5.56
CA LEU A 31 8.07 1.66 5.39
C LEU A 31 6.89 2.52 5.87
N GLY A 32 5.66 2.15 5.51
CA GLY A 32 4.44 2.80 6.02
C GLY A 32 4.38 2.82 7.55
N LEU A 33 4.67 1.68 8.19
CA LEU A 33 4.74 1.56 9.66
C LEU A 33 5.77 2.51 10.30
N CYS A 34 6.89 2.77 9.64
CA CYS A 34 7.90 3.70 10.14
C CYS A 34 7.53 5.17 9.87
N CYS A 35 6.94 5.47 8.71
CA CYS A 35 6.61 6.83 8.30
C CYS A 35 5.34 7.37 8.99
N SER A 36 4.35 6.51 9.28
CA SER A 36 3.08 6.93 9.89
C SER A 36 3.23 7.52 11.30
N PRO A 37 4.07 6.99 12.22
CA PRO A 37 4.36 7.66 13.49
C PRO A 37 5.25 8.89 13.31
N ALA A 38 6.16 8.88 12.34
CA ALA A 38 7.08 10.00 12.11
C ALA A 38 6.34 11.29 11.78
N ILE A 39 5.27 11.24 10.97
CA ILE A 39 4.48 12.45 10.66
C ILE A 39 3.79 13.01 11.90
N VAL A 40 3.33 12.16 12.83
CA VAL A 40 2.72 12.60 14.09
C VAL A 40 3.73 13.35 14.96
N LEU A 41 4.98 12.86 14.99
CA LEU A 41 6.09 13.52 15.68
C LEU A 41 6.47 14.85 15.04
N LEU A 42 6.45 14.95 13.70
CA LEU A 42 6.71 16.21 13.00
C LEU A 42 5.68 17.29 13.34
N PHE A 43 4.38 16.92 13.47
CA PHE A 43 3.35 17.86 13.94
C PHE A 43 3.54 18.33 15.39
N GLN A 44 4.41 17.71 16.19
CA GLN A 44 4.79 18.24 17.52
C GLN A 44 5.80 19.38 17.43
N ILE A 45 6.40 19.62 16.27
CA ILE A 45 7.34 20.72 16.03
C ILE A 45 6.53 21.95 15.61
N PRO A 46 6.49 23.03 16.41
CA PRO A 46 5.63 24.19 16.14
C PRO A 46 5.93 24.87 14.81
N GLU A 47 7.20 24.91 14.40
CA GLU A 47 7.63 25.51 13.13
C GLU A 47 7.04 24.75 11.94
N PHE A 48 7.03 23.41 12.01
CA PHE A 48 6.43 22.56 10.99
C PHE A 48 4.91 22.71 10.99
N ALA A 49 4.27 22.65 12.16
CA ALA A 49 2.81 22.70 12.27
C ALA A 49 2.21 24.02 11.72
N LYS A 50 2.92 25.14 11.83
CA LYS A 50 2.48 26.45 11.33
C LYS A 50 2.35 26.53 9.80
N GLU A 51 2.98 25.63 9.07
CA GLU A 51 2.90 25.59 7.61
C GLU A 51 1.55 25.04 7.12
N PHE A 52 0.78 24.39 7.99
CA PHE A 52 -0.46 23.70 7.64
C PHE A 52 -1.72 24.50 8.04
N PRO A 53 -2.83 24.35 7.30
CA PRO A 53 -4.08 25.03 7.64
C PRO A 53 -4.67 24.51 8.95
N GLU A 54 -5.53 25.33 9.56
CA GLU A 54 -6.19 24.98 10.83
C GLU A 54 -6.93 23.64 10.71
N GLY A 55 -6.73 22.75 11.70
CA GLY A 55 -7.38 21.44 11.75
C GLY A 55 -6.72 20.35 10.89
N TYR A 56 -5.72 20.67 10.09
CA TYR A 56 -5.00 19.70 9.25
C TYR A 56 -4.30 18.61 10.08
N GLU A 57 -3.71 18.98 11.23
CA GLU A 57 -3.09 18.02 12.16
C GLU A 57 -4.06 16.92 12.60
N LYS A 58 -5.32 17.29 12.92
CA LYS A 58 -6.35 16.36 13.41
C LYS A 58 -6.79 15.44 12.28
N PHE A 59 -6.94 16.00 11.08
CA PHE A 59 -7.20 15.23 9.88
C PHE A 59 -6.10 14.20 9.64
N VAL A 60 -4.83 14.60 9.65
CA VAL A 60 -3.68 13.69 9.49
C VAL A 60 -3.67 12.62 10.57
N PHE A 61 -3.95 12.93 11.84
CA PHE A 61 -3.94 11.93 12.90
C PHE A 61 -5.02 10.86 12.71
N ILE A 62 -6.24 11.25 12.32
CA ILE A 62 -7.32 10.31 11.99
C ILE A 62 -6.90 9.42 10.81
N VAL A 63 -6.35 10.04 9.76
CA VAL A 63 -5.87 9.37 8.55
C VAL A 63 -4.76 8.37 8.90
N VAL A 64 -3.79 8.74 9.75
CA VAL A 64 -2.69 7.89 10.23
C VAL A 64 -3.21 6.69 11.01
N LEU A 65 -4.21 6.86 11.89
CA LEU A 65 -4.78 5.75 12.64
C LEU A 65 -5.41 4.68 11.73
N VAL A 66 -6.14 5.12 10.71
CA VAL A 66 -6.72 4.20 9.70
C VAL A 66 -5.61 3.58 8.84
N SER A 67 -4.62 4.38 8.44
CA SER A 67 -3.46 3.92 7.67
C SER A 67 -2.71 2.81 8.39
N LEU A 68 -2.44 2.98 9.69
CA LEU A 68 -1.71 2.03 10.52
C LEU A 68 -2.36 0.64 10.49
N ALA A 69 -3.68 0.57 10.61
CA ALA A 69 -4.40 -0.69 10.51
C ALA A 69 -4.23 -1.34 9.12
N LEU A 70 -4.30 -0.54 8.04
CA LEU A 70 -4.12 -1.01 6.67
C LEU A 70 -2.70 -1.50 6.40
N VAL A 71 -1.67 -0.78 6.88
CA VAL A 71 -0.28 -1.18 6.67
C VAL A 71 0.10 -2.41 7.47
N ILE A 72 -0.39 -2.55 8.71
CA ILE A 72 -0.21 -3.79 9.49
C ILE A 72 -0.85 -4.96 8.75
N TYR A 73 -2.09 -4.78 8.28
CA TYR A 73 -2.80 -5.80 7.53
C TYR A 73 -2.09 -6.19 6.23
N GLY A 74 -1.61 -5.20 5.48
CA GLY A 74 -0.83 -5.40 4.25
C GLY A 74 0.49 -6.14 4.52
N ALA A 75 1.22 -5.78 5.58
CA ALA A 75 2.44 -6.46 5.99
C ALA A 75 2.17 -7.94 6.34
N VAL A 76 1.11 -8.23 7.10
CA VAL A 76 0.71 -9.60 7.43
C VAL A 76 0.35 -10.40 6.17
N ALA A 77 -0.35 -9.78 5.22
CA ALA A 77 -0.65 -10.42 3.93
C ALA A 77 0.63 -10.70 3.11
N GLY A 78 1.57 -9.75 3.07
CA GLY A 78 2.87 -9.90 2.41
C GLY A 78 3.71 -11.03 3.01
N ILE A 79 3.82 -11.09 4.34
CA ILE A 79 4.48 -12.18 5.06
C ILE A 79 3.77 -13.51 4.78
N GLY A 80 2.44 -13.52 4.79
CA GLY A 80 1.65 -14.69 4.43
C GLY A 80 1.98 -15.23 3.03
N LEU A 81 2.21 -14.35 2.04
CA LEU A 81 2.62 -14.74 0.69
C LEU A 81 4.00 -15.39 0.71
N LEU A 82 4.96 -14.81 1.44
CA LEU A 82 6.31 -15.37 1.59
C LEU A 82 6.31 -16.73 2.28
N MET A 83 5.35 -16.95 3.19
CA MET A 83 5.13 -18.21 3.89
C MET A 83 4.22 -19.19 3.11
N ASN A 84 3.83 -18.89 1.87
CA ASN A 84 2.90 -19.66 1.04
C ASN A 84 1.61 -20.07 1.76
N LYS A 85 1.04 -19.16 2.58
CA LYS A 85 -0.21 -19.44 3.29
C LYS A 85 -1.40 -19.40 2.31
N PRO A 86 -2.36 -20.34 2.40
CA PRO A 86 -3.47 -20.45 1.45
C PRO A 86 -4.37 -19.21 1.41
N TRP A 87 -4.48 -18.48 2.52
CA TRP A 87 -5.27 -17.27 2.63
C TRP A 87 -4.55 -16.02 2.07
N ALA A 88 -3.22 -16.05 1.96
CA ALA A 88 -2.42 -14.85 1.75
C ALA A 88 -2.71 -14.14 0.41
N ARG A 89 -2.91 -14.89 -0.67
CA ARG A 89 -3.26 -14.32 -1.99
C ARG A 89 -4.53 -13.49 -1.93
N PHE A 90 -5.58 -14.01 -1.28
CA PHE A 90 -6.84 -13.29 -1.16
C PHE A 90 -6.66 -12.01 -0.35
N HIS A 91 -5.98 -12.10 0.80
CA HIS A 91 -5.76 -10.95 1.68
C HIS A 91 -4.82 -9.90 1.09
N ALA A 92 -3.84 -10.29 0.26
CA ALA A 92 -2.98 -9.35 -0.46
C ALA A 92 -3.75 -8.56 -1.51
N VAL A 93 -4.62 -9.22 -2.28
CA VAL A 93 -5.50 -8.53 -3.25
C VAL A 93 -6.49 -7.63 -2.53
N LEU A 94 -7.11 -8.09 -1.43
CA LEU A 94 -8.02 -7.28 -0.63
C LEU A 94 -7.31 -6.07 -0.01
N SER A 95 -6.11 -6.26 0.54
CA SER A 95 -5.28 -5.17 1.06
C SER A 95 -4.98 -4.13 -0.02
N ALA A 96 -4.64 -4.56 -1.24
CA ALA A 96 -4.39 -3.66 -2.35
C ALA A 96 -5.65 -2.82 -2.71
N ILE A 97 -6.82 -3.44 -2.76
CA ILE A 97 -8.10 -2.75 -2.99
C ILE A 97 -8.37 -1.73 -1.89
N LEU A 98 -8.24 -2.15 -0.62
CA LEU A 98 -8.48 -1.28 0.53
C LEU A 98 -7.52 -0.07 0.54
N ASN A 99 -6.24 -0.28 0.21
CA ASN A 99 -5.27 0.81 0.11
C ASN A 99 -5.60 1.79 -1.03
N ILE A 100 -6.03 1.29 -2.19
CA ILE A 100 -6.49 2.13 -3.31
C ILE A 100 -7.70 2.95 -2.88
N SER A 101 -8.73 2.31 -2.30
CA SER A 101 -9.94 2.98 -1.84
C SER A 101 -9.63 4.04 -0.77
N TYR A 102 -8.80 3.68 0.20
CA TYR A 102 -8.34 4.60 1.25
C TYR A 102 -7.62 5.82 0.65
N THR A 103 -6.71 5.60 -0.30
CA THR A 103 -5.95 6.69 -0.94
C THR A 103 -6.87 7.63 -1.70
N VAL A 104 -7.84 7.10 -2.44
CA VAL A 104 -8.84 7.91 -3.16
C VAL A 104 -9.68 8.74 -2.18
N LEU A 105 -10.15 8.13 -1.10
CA LEU A 105 -10.93 8.83 -0.07
C LEU A 105 -10.10 9.90 0.65
N TYR A 106 -8.85 9.60 0.95
CA TYR A 106 -7.91 10.56 1.53
C TYR A 106 -7.73 11.77 0.62
N ILE A 107 -7.41 11.57 -0.66
CA ILE A 107 -7.23 12.66 -1.63
C ILE A 107 -8.51 13.49 -1.74
N ALA A 108 -9.67 12.82 -1.86
CA ALA A 108 -10.95 13.53 -1.97
C ALA A 108 -11.26 14.36 -0.72
N ALA A 109 -11.03 13.80 0.48
CA ALA A 109 -11.27 14.49 1.74
C ALA A 109 -10.30 15.67 1.94
N ASP A 110 -9.02 15.47 1.62
CA ASP A 110 -7.99 16.51 1.70
C ASP A 110 -8.35 17.71 0.81
N ILE A 111 -8.70 17.46 -0.45
CA ILE A 111 -9.13 18.51 -1.38
C ILE A 111 -10.40 19.21 -0.90
N ALA A 112 -11.40 18.44 -0.44
CA ALA A 112 -12.69 18.99 -0.04
C ALA A 112 -12.63 19.85 1.23
N LEU A 113 -11.75 19.49 2.18
CA LEU A 113 -11.64 20.18 3.45
C LEU A 113 -10.65 21.34 3.41
N PHE A 114 -9.53 21.19 2.68
CA PHE A 114 -8.42 22.15 2.76
C PHE A 114 -8.12 22.85 1.44
N SER A 115 -8.64 22.38 0.30
CA SER A 115 -8.24 22.82 -1.04
C SER A 115 -6.76 22.54 -1.35
N TYR A 116 -6.37 22.65 -2.63
CA TYR A 116 -4.95 22.61 -3.03
C TYR A 116 -4.25 23.96 -2.90
N GLN A 117 -5.01 25.04 -2.73
CA GLN A 117 -4.47 26.39 -2.85
C GLN A 117 -3.43 26.73 -1.79
N TRP A 118 -3.65 26.34 -0.52
CA TRP A 118 -2.68 26.56 0.56
C TRP A 118 -1.32 25.89 0.28
N ARG A 119 -1.32 24.70 -0.37
CA ARG A 119 -0.07 24.01 -0.74
C ARG A 119 0.68 24.76 -1.83
N LEU A 120 -0.04 25.33 -2.80
CA LEU A 120 0.56 26.07 -3.92
C LEU A 120 1.12 27.43 -3.49
N GLU A 121 0.59 28.01 -2.41
CA GLU A 121 1.05 29.28 -1.83
C GLU A 121 2.35 29.14 -1.00
N GLN A 122 2.74 27.91 -0.64
CA GLN A 122 4.01 27.64 0.06
C GLN A 122 5.23 27.76 -0.88
N GLU A 123 6.39 28.09 -0.30
CA GLU A 123 7.66 28.04 -1.02
C GLU A 123 7.94 26.62 -1.54
N GLY A 124 8.07 26.46 -2.86
CA GLY A 124 8.23 25.15 -3.48
C GLY A 124 6.94 24.32 -3.58
N GLY A 125 5.78 24.90 -3.27
CA GLY A 125 4.48 24.24 -3.26
C GLY A 125 4.14 23.43 -4.51
N ALA A 126 4.41 23.99 -5.70
CA ALA A 126 4.19 23.30 -6.97
C ALA A 126 5.03 22.01 -7.12
N ILE A 127 6.28 22.02 -6.64
CA ILE A 127 7.16 20.84 -6.63
C ILE A 127 6.63 19.82 -5.62
N GLY A 128 6.22 20.28 -4.44
CA GLY A 128 5.61 19.43 -3.40
C GLY A 128 4.38 18.68 -3.91
N VAL A 129 3.44 19.39 -4.54
CA VAL A 129 2.23 18.80 -5.15
C VAL A 129 2.59 17.82 -6.27
N ALA A 130 3.59 18.13 -7.11
CA ALA A 130 4.03 17.22 -8.16
C ALA A 130 4.64 15.92 -7.60
N MET A 131 5.47 16.02 -6.57
CA MET A 131 6.07 14.86 -5.89
C MET A 131 5.02 13.99 -5.19
N GLU A 132 4.03 14.64 -4.56
CA GLU A 132 2.88 13.95 -3.97
C GLU A 132 2.08 13.19 -5.04
N GLY A 133 1.77 13.84 -6.17
CA GLY A 133 1.10 13.20 -7.30
C GLY A 133 1.87 11.99 -7.85
N PHE A 134 3.20 12.10 -7.96
CA PHE A 134 4.06 10.98 -8.36
C PHE A 134 4.02 9.82 -7.35
N THR A 135 3.95 10.14 -6.07
CA THR A 135 3.81 9.15 -4.98
C THR A 135 2.49 8.39 -5.12
N TYR A 136 1.38 9.08 -5.33
CA TYR A 136 0.08 8.44 -5.57
C TYR A 136 0.05 7.61 -6.84
N LEU A 137 0.63 8.10 -7.94
CA LEU A 137 0.70 7.35 -9.19
C LEU A 137 1.46 6.03 -9.00
N THR A 138 2.60 6.09 -8.29
CA THR A 138 3.41 4.91 -7.98
C THR A 138 2.64 3.94 -7.08
N LEU A 139 1.89 4.44 -6.10
CA LEU A 139 1.04 3.63 -5.21
C LEU A 139 -0.08 2.93 -5.99
N PHE A 140 -0.81 3.65 -6.84
CA PHE A 140 -1.84 3.07 -7.69
C PHE A 140 -1.27 2.05 -8.67
N GLY A 141 -0.11 2.33 -9.26
CA GLY A 141 0.62 1.39 -10.09
C GLY A 141 0.98 0.12 -9.33
N PHE A 142 1.58 0.25 -8.15
CA PHE A 142 1.99 -0.88 -7.32
C PHE A 142 0.81 -1.78 -6.91
N TYR A 143 -0.27 -1.19 -6.37
CA TYR A 143 -1.44 -1.97 -5.96
C TYR A 143 -2.25 -2.50 -7.14
N GLY A 144 -2.34 -1.76 -8.25
CA GLY A 144 -2.95 -2.23 -9.49
C GLY A 144 -2.21 -3.45 -10.07
N LEU A 145 -0.88 -3.40 -10.09
CA LEU A 145 -0.05 -4.54 -10.49
C LEU A 145 -0.20 -5.71 -9.51
N THR A 146 -0.30 -5.46 -8.22
CA THR A 146 -0.56 -6.49 -7.20
C THR A 146 -1.87 -7.23 -7.50
N ILE A 147 -2.95 -6.50 -7.73
CA ILE A 147 -4.26 -7.07 -8.08
C ILE A 147 -4.15 -7.88 -9.38
N PHE A 148 -3.54 -7.32 -10.42
CA PHE A 148 -3.42 -7.95 -11.73
C PHE A 148 -2.64 -9.27 -11.67
N PHE A 149 -1.44 -9.24 -11.09
CA PHE A 149 -0.54 -10.39 -11.07
C PHE A 149 -0.99 -11.49 -10.11
N LEU A 150 -1.47 -11.14 -8.91
CA LEU A 150 -1.96 -12.12 -7.95
C LEU A 150 -3.33 -12.73 -8.33
N SER A 151 -4.02 -12.13 -9.31
CA SER A 151 -5.26 -12.66 -9.88
C SER A 151 -5.05 -13.55 -11.12
N ARG A 152 -3.81 -13.77 -11.56
CA ARG A 152 -3.52 -14.64 -12.71
C ARG A 152 -3.84 -16.11 -12.40
N PRO A 153 -4.36 -16.90 -13.37
CA PRO A 153 -4.78 -18.29 -13.15
C PRO A 153 -3.71 -19.16 -12.48
N ASN A 154 -2.48 -19.11 -12.97
CA ASN A 154 -1.35 -19.85 -12.40
C ASN A 154 -1.07 -19.54 -10.92
N VAL A 155 -1.31 -18.29 -10.48
CA VAL A 155 -1.18 -17.90 -9.07
C VAL A 155 -2.38 -18.38 -8.27
N LYS A 156 -3.59 -18.26 -8.81
CA LYS A 156 -4.79 -18.74 -8.13
C LYS A 156 -4.69 -20.25 -7.89
N GLU A 157 -4.31 -21.02 -8.91
CA GLU A 157 -4.16 -22.47 -8.85
C GLU A 157 -3.14 -22.89 -7.79
N HIS A 158 -2.02 -22.17 -7.68
CA HIS A 158 -1.00 -22.43 -6.66
C HIS A 158 -1.53 -22.31 -5.22
N PHE A 159 -2.46 -21.39 -4.97
CA PHE A 159 -3.12 -21.21 -3.68
C PHE A 159 -4.45 -21.99 -3.55
N GLY A 160 -4.76 -22.88 -4.50
CA GLY A 160 -5.93 -23.76 -4.47
C GLY A 160 -7.27 -23.09 -4.82
N ARG A 161 -7.27 -22.06 -5.68
CA ARG A 161 -8.48 -21.34 -6.14
C ARG A 161 -8.40 -20.88 -7.60
#